data_AF-A0A8C4N4J5-F1
#
_entry.id   AF-A0A8C4N4J5-F1
#
_cell.length_a   1.000
_cell.length_b   1.000
_cell.length_c   1.000
_cell.angle_alpha   90.00
_cell.angle_beta   90.00
_cell.angle_gamma   90.00
#
_symmetry.space_group_name_H-M   'P 1'
#
loop_
_entity.id
_entity.type
_entity.pdbx_description
1 polymer ?
#
loop_
_entity_poly.entity_id
_entity_poly.type
_entity_poly.pdbx_seq_one_letter_code
_entity_poly.pdbx_strand_id
1 'polypeptide(L)'
;MLPQQITNYSVSSSIPESLYFPDFEVHFKNIIDDRVIWNDFSAMESRQRRVLRRLREEISSQLSCDLVFHHLFQDGVLSASMLERLLAEPTARTRAMCLLDLLPTRGPLAFSAFCRVLRNDYPWLEQHLLEELQNEPVEEPDPLAGIPEEVLTAVPSERCLAHLSGFLGPEWESLALYLGMSQTDISCCKYDHPCSTRNQQIMMLVRWRRRGGHQATVQVLCRALRGIEASFDALDCLLRPTNN
;
A
#
# COMPACT_ATOMS: atom_id res chain seq x y z
N MET A 1 68.28 -18.94 -6.88
CA MET A 1 68.38 -17.56 -6.39
C MET A 1 67.01 -16.92 -6.48
N LEU A 2 66.50 -16.54 -5.31
CA LEU A 2 65.36 -15.68 -4.94
C LEU A 2 63.95 -15.89 -5.55
N PRO A 3 62.90 -15.60 -4.75
CA PRO A 3 61.55 -16.16 -4.87
C PRO A 3 60.52 -15.12 -5.35
N GLN A 4 59.32 -15.56 -5.72
CA GLN A 4 58.14 -14.69 -5.70
C GLN A 4 57.06 -15.25 -4.77
N GLN A 5 56.93 -14.54 -3.65
CA GLN A 5 55.78 -14.58 -2.76
C GLN A 5 54.61 -13.89 -3.45
N ILE A 6 53.46 -14.57 -3.57
CA ILE A 6 52.19 -13.89 -3.81
C ILE A 6 51.55 -13.67 -2.44
N THR A 7 51.50 -12.39 -2.09
CA THR A 7 51.00 -11.79 -0.87
C THR A 7 49.49 -11.95 -0.72
N ASN A 8 49.09 -12.21 0.53
CA ASN A 8 47.73 -12.12 1.06
C ASN A 8 47.03 -10.81 0.65
N TYR A 9 45.89 -10.91 -0.04
CA TYR A 9 44.93 -9.83 -0.14
C TYR A 9 43.96 -9.89 1.05
N SER A 10 44.29 -9.14 2.10
CA SER A 10 43.32 -8.70 3.10
C SER A 10 42.53 -7.53 2.51
N VAL A 11 41.30 -7.77 2.05
CA VAL A 11 40.38 -6.69 1.70
C VAL A 11 39.70 -6.23 2.98
N SER A 12 40.25 -5.20 3.60
CA SER A 12 39.51 -4.33 4.51
C SER A 12 38.39 -3.66 3.72
N SER A 13 37.15 -4.09 3.93
CA SER A 13 35.95 -3.38 3.45
C SER A 13 35.66 -2.20 4.38
N SER A 14 36.55 -1.21 4.37
CA SER A 14 36.25 0.13 4.88
C SER A 14 35.50 0.87 3.77
N ILE A 15 34.21 1.11 3.97
CA ILE A 15 33.39 1.95 3.09
C ILE A 15 33.98 3.38 3.12
N PRO A 16 34.16 4.05 1.97
CA PRO A 16 34.70 5.42 1.94
C PRO A 16 33.80 6.38 2.73
N GLU A 17 34.43 7.18 3.59
CA GLU A 17 33.80 8.17 4.48
C GLU A 17 33.00 9.26 3.72
N SER A 18 33.13 9.34 2.38
CA SER A 18 32.33 10.19 1.50
C SER A 18 30.92 9.65 1.20
N LEU A 19 30.58 8.45 1.68
CA LEU A 19 29.21 7.89 1.64
C LEU A 19 28.50 7.99 3.00
N TYR A 20 29.14 8.60 4.00
CA TYR A 20 28.54 8.90 5.30
C TYR A 20 27.88 10.28 5.24
N PHE A 21 26.60 10.32 4.87
CA PHE A 21 25.78 11.55 4.94
C PHE A 21 25.33 11.78 6.39
N PRO A 22 25.85 12.78 7.12
CA PRO A 22 25.63 12.89 8.56
C PRO A 22 24.26 13.48 8.97
N ASP A 23 23.38 13.81 8.02
CA ASP A 23 22.18 14.63 8.31
C ASP A 23 20.84 13.91 8.09
N PHE A 24 20.83 12.57 7.98
CA PHE A 24 19.58 11.82 7.76
C PHE A 24 18.70 11.72 9.03
N GLU A 25 19.25 11.99 10.22
CA GLU A 25 18.58 11.73 11.50
C GLU A 25 18.02 12.99 12.20
N VAL A 26 18.35 14.20 11.72
CA VAL A 26 17.90 15.46 12.34
C VAL A 26 16.66 16.04 11.65
N HIS A 27 16.34 15.62 10.43
CA HIS A 27 15.16 16.10 9.71
C HIS A 27 13.86 15.35 10.07
N PHE A 28 13.95 14.15 10.67
CA PHE A 28 12.79 13.35 11.07
C PHE A 28 12.18 13.74 12.43
N LYS A 29 12.87 14.57 13.22
CA LYS A 29 12.44 14.89 14.59
C LYS A 29 11.57 16.16 14.73
N ASN A 30 11.35 16.91 13.65
CA ASN A 30 10.59 18.17 13.70
C ASN A 30 9.30 18.18 12.85
N ILE A 31 8.74 17.02 12.51
CA ILE A 31 7.48 16.95 11.75
C ILE A 31 6.39 16.31 12.61
N ILE A 32 6.15 16.92 13.77
CA ILE A 32 4.83 16.93 14.42
C ILE A 32 4.33 18.37 14.25
N ASP A 33 4.06 18.74 13.01
CA ASP A 33 3.32 19.93 12.53
C ASP A 33 3.85 20.27 11.14
N ASP A 34 3.35 19.57 10.13
CA ASP A 34 2.69 20.25 9.02
C ASP A 34 2.16 19.23 8.01
N ARG A 35 1.00 19.57 7.47
CA ARG A 35 0.29 18.87 6.42
C ARG A 35 1.21 18.70 5.20
N VAL A 36 1.09 17.55 4.52
CA VAL A 36 1.76 17.17 3.25
C VAL A 36 3.16 16.56 3.46
N ILE A 37 3.51 15.55 2.64
CA ILE A 37 4.78 14.77 2.59
C ILE A 37 4.75 13.55 3.52
N TRP A 38 4.13 12.43 3.13
CA TRP A 38 4.68 11.52 2.11
C TRP A 38 3.68 11.20 0.99
N ASN A 39 3.81 11.89 -0.15
CA ASN A 39 3.64 11.40 -1.52
C ASN A 39 2.97 10.01 -1.67
N ASP A 40 1.78 9.84 -2.24
CA ASP A 40 1.15 10.53 -3.37
C ASP A 40 1.96 10.55 -4.68
N PHE A 41 3.00 9.72 -4.83
CA PHE A 41 3.72 9.55 -6.11
C PHE A 41 3.45 8.22 -6.84
N SER A 42 2.52 7.37 -6.38
CA SER A 42 2.31 6.03 -6.98
C SER A 42 0.86 5.57 -7.15
N ALA A 43 -0.11 6.18 -6.46
CA ALA A 43 -1.48 5.66 -6.41
C ALA A 43 -2.49 6.56 -7.11
N MET A 44 -3.46 5.94 -7.79
CA MET A 44 -4.66 6.59 -8.32
C MET A 44 -5.55 7.11 -7.17
N GLU A 45 -6.32 8.18 -7.38
CA GLU A 45 -7.20 8.74 -6.34
C GLU A 45 -8.22 7.71 -5.82
N SER A 46 -8.52 7.74 -4.51
CA SER A 46 -9.47 6.80 -3.87
C SER A 46 -10.85 6.79 -4.52
N ARG A 47 -11.38 7.95 -4.93
CA ARG A 47 -12.69 8.04 -5.61
C ARG A 47 -12.68 7.32 -6.96
N GLN A 48 -11.64 7.57 -7.76
CA GLN A 48 -11.45 6.93 -9.06
C GLN A 48 -11.38 5.41 -8.91
N ARG A 49 -10.64 4.92 -7.89
CA ARG A 49 -10.54 3.49 -7.58
C ARG A 49 -11.87 2.88 -7.16
N ARG A 50 -12.66 3.56 -6.32
CA ARG A 50 -13.98 3.08 -5.88
C ARG A 50 -14.95 2.96 -7.05
N VAL A 51 -14.98 3.95 -7.93
CA VAL A 51 -15.82 3.93 -9.13
C VAL A 51 -15.38 2.81 -10.08
N LEU A 52 -14.08 2.67 -10.36
CA LEU A 52 -13.58 1.56 -11.17
C LEU A 52 -13.93 0.19 -10.57
N ARG A 53 -13.87 0.05 -9.24
CA ARG A 53 -14.25 -1.19 -8.55
C ARG A 53 -15.74 -1.47 -8.65
N ARG A 54 -16.60 -0.45 -8.54
CA ARG A 54 -18.06 -0.57 -8.66
C ARG A 54 -18.47 -0.94 -10.08
N LEU A 55 -17.92 -0.26 -11.07
CA LEU A 55 -18.21 -0.46 -12.49
C LEU A 55 -17.39 -1.61 -13.11
N ARG A 56 -16.60 -2.32 -12.32
CA ARG A 56 -15.63 -3.32 -12.79
C ARG A 56 -16.28 -4.38 -13.66
N GLU A 57 -17.42 -4.92 -13.22
CA GLU A 57 -18.12 -5.98 -13.95
C GLU A 57 -18.70 -5.46 -15.26
N GLU A 58 -19.31 -4.28 -15.24
CA GLU A 58 -19.91 -3.67 -16.41
C GLU A 58 -18.85 -3.34 -17.47
N ILE A 59 -17.79 -2.62 -17.09
CA ILE A 59 -16.69 -2.26 -17.98
C ILE A 59 -16.04 -3.53 -18.55
N SER A 60 -15.80 -4.55 -17.72
CA SER A 60 -15.19 -5.80 -18.17
C SER A 60 -16.01 -6.59 -19.20
N SER A 61 -17.33 -6.40 -19.20
CA SER A 61 -18.24 -7.09 -20.12
C SER A 61 -18.30 -6.43 -21.51
N GLN A 62 -17.95 -5.14 -21.60
CA GLN A 62 -18.11 -4.32 -22.80
C GLN A 62 -16.78 -3.96 -23.47
N LEU A 63 -15.66 -4.07 -22.74
CA LEU A 63 -14.35 -3.58 -23.18
C LEU A 63 -13.61 -4.58 -24.08
N SER A 64 -13.21 -4.14 -25.27
CA SER A 64 -12.21 -4.84 -26.09
C SER A 64 -10.80 -4.47 -25.63
N CYS A 65 -10.09 -5.46 -25.10
CA CYS A 65 -8.80 -5.24 -24.44
C CYS A 65 -7.67 -4.88 -25.40
N ASP A 66 -7.70 -5.35 -26.65
CA ASP A 66 -6.54 -5.29 -27.54
C ASP A 66 -6.15 -3.85 -27.90
N LEU A 67 -7.15 -3.01 -28.20
CA LEU A 67 -6.93 -1.59 -28.52
C LEU A 67 -6.60 -0.77 -27.27
N VAL A 68 -7.29 -1.06 -26.16
CA VAL A 68 -7.08 -0.38 -24.89
C VAL A 68 -5.68 -0.61 -24.36
N PHE A 69 -5.19 -1.85 -24.46
CA PHE A 69 -3.84 -2.21 -24.03
C PHE A 69 -2.76 -1.52 -24.86
N HIS A 70 -2.96 -1.39 -26.18
CA HIS A 70 -2.02 -0.71 -27.05
C HIS A 70 -1.86 0.77 -26.67
N HIS A 71 -2.97 1.48 -26.49
CA HIS A 71 -2.93 2.89 -26.11
C HIS A 71 -2.38 3.11 -24.70
N LEU A 72 -2.75 2.28 -23.73
CA LEU A 72 -2.21 2.38 -22.38
C LEU A 72 -0.71 2.02 -22.29
N PHE A 73 -0.23 1.14 -23.18
CA PHE A 73 1.20 0.88 -23.32
C PHE A 73 1.93 2.06 -23.95
N GLN A 74 1.37 2.67 -25.01
CA GLN A 74 1.92 3.88 -25.63
C GLN A 74 2.00 5.06 -24.65
N ASP A 75 0.99 5.22 -23.80
CA ASP A 75 0.94 6.25 -22.77
C ASP A 75 1.86 5.97 -21.56
N GLY A 76 2.58 4.84 -21.57
CA GLY A 76 3.49 4.45 -20.50
C GLY A 76 2.78 3.98 -19.22
N VAL A 77 1.46 3.79 -19.25
CA VAL A 77 0.67 3.28 -18.12
C VAL A 77 0.91 1.79 -17.91
N LEU A 78 1.09 1.04 -19.01
CA LEU A 78 1.44 -0.39 -18.97
C LEU A 78 2.91 -0.59 -19.36
N SER A 79 3.63 -1.42 -18.61
CA SER A 79 4.94 -1.93 -19.03
C SER A 79 4.79 -3.11 -20.00
N ALA A 80 5.87 -3.47 -20.71
CA ALA A 80 5.87 -4.62 -21.60
C ALA A 80 5.55 -5.93 -20.87
N SER A 81 6.13 -6.11 -19.67
CA SER A 81 5.86 -7.28 -18.82
C SER A 81 4.42 -7.33 -18.30
N MET A 82 3.77 -6.19 -18.07
CA MET A 82 2.36 -6.14 -17.70
C MET A 82 1.47 -6.48 -18.89
N LEU A 83 1.80 -5.93 -20.06
CA LEU A 83 1.08 -6.19 -21.30
C LEU A 83 1.12 -7.68 -21.67
N GLU A 84 2.29 -8.33 -21.57
CA GLU A 84 2.42 -9.77 -21.80
C GLU A 84 1.54 -10.60 -20.85
N ARG A 85 1.54 -10.28 -19.55
CA ARG A 85 0.68 -10.96 -18.58
C ARG A 85 -0.81 -10.77 -18.89
N LEU A 86 -1.20 -9.55 -19.27
CA LEU A 86 -2.57 -9.27 -19.65
C LEU A 86 -2.96 -10.04 -20.92
N LEU A 87 -2.11 -10.08 -21.95
CA LEU A 87 -2.38 -10.82 -23.18
C LEU A 87 -2.39 -12.34 -22.99
N ALA A 88 -1.73 -12.86 -21.95
CA ALA A 88 -1.73 -14.28 -21.61
C ALA A 88 -3.07 -14.78 -21.04
N GLU A 89 -3.95 -13.88 -20.58
CA GLU A 89 -5.25 -14.25 -20.03
C GLU A 89 -6.21 -14.75 -21.13
N PRO A 90 -6.97 -15.84 -20.88
CA PRO A 90 -7.65 -16.58 -21.93
C PRO A 90 -8.89 -15.88 -22.50
N THR A 91 -9.56 -15.04 -21.71
CA THR A 91 -10.80 -14.38 -22.13
C THR A 91 -10.68 -12.87 -22.09
N ALA A 92 -11.38 -12.17 -23.00
CA ALA A 92 -11.42 -10.70 -23.01
C ALA A 92 -11.93 -10.12 -21.68
N ARG A 93 -12.89 -10.81 -21.04
CA ARG A 93 -13.40 -10.41 -19.73
C ARG A 93 -12.33 -10.51 -18.64
N THR A 94 -11.60 -11.62 -18.57
CA THR A 94 -10.50 -11.78 -17.60
C THR A 94 -9.40 -10.75 -17.84
N ARG A 95 -9.07 -10.49 -19.11
CA ARG A 95 -8.13 -9.44 -19.54
C ARG A 95 -8.55 -8.06 -19.01
N ALA A 96 -9.81 -7.69 -19.20
CA ALA A 96 -10.33 -6.42 -18.73
C ALA A 96 -10.35 -6.34 -17.20
N MET A 97 -10.74 -7.42 -16.52
CA MET A 97 -10.71 -7.48 -15.05
C MET A 97 -9.30 -7.30 -14.50
N CYS A 98 -8.30 -8.00 -15.05
CA CYS A 98 -6.90 -7.85 -14.66
C CYS A 98 -6.37 -6.45 -14.95
N LEU A 99 -6.76 -5.82 -16.07
CA LEU A 99 -6.42 -4.43 -16.35
C LEU A 99 -6.98 -3.50 -15.28
N LEU A 100 -8.26 -3.65 -14.94
CA LEU A 100 -8.94 -2.81 -13.95
C LEU A 100 -8.36 -2.97 -12.54
N ASP A 101 -7.81 -4.14 -12.21
CA ASP A 101 -7.08 -4.36 -10.96
C ASP A 101 -5.68 -3.72 -10.96
N LEU A 102 -5.03 -3.67 -12.13
CA LEU A 102 -3.70 -3.10 -12.27
C LEU A 102 -3.73 -1.57 -12.36
N LEU A 103 -4.73 -0.98 -13.01
CA LEU A 103 -4.85 0.47 -13.24
C LEU A 103 -4.64 1.31 -11.96
N PRO A 104 -5.26 1.01 -10.80
CA PRO A 104 -5.05 1.72 -9.55
C PRO A 104 -3.59 1.84 -9.10
N THR A 105 -2.76 0.88 -9.49
CA THR A 105 -1.34 0.75 -9.09
C THR A 105 -0.36 1.38 -10.10
N ARG A 106 -0.87 2.10 -11.11
CA ARG A 106 -0.09 2.75 -12.17
C ARG A 106 0.08 4.27 -11.98
N GLY A 107 -0.42 4.80 -10.87
CA GLY A 107 -0.33 6.22 -10.55
C GLY A 107 -1.51 7.07 -11.02
N PRO A 108 -1.47 8.37 -10.70
CA PRO A 108 -2.61 9.28 -10.88
C PRO A 108 -2.98 9.48 -12.35
N LEU A 109 -2.02 9.36 -13.27
CA LEU A 109 -2.26 9.55 -14.70
C LEU A 109 -3.01 8.39 -15.35
N ALA A 110 -2.98 7.19 -14.75
CA ALA A 110 -3.56 5.98 -15.31
C ALA A 110 -5.07 6.11 -15.56
N PHE A 111 -5.79 6.79 -14.65
CA PHE A 111 -7.23 7.03 -14.81
C PHE A 111 -7.51 7.92 -16.01
N SER A 112 -6.80 9.05 -16.11
CA SER A 112 -6.97 10.00 -17.21
C SER A 112 -6.64 9.40 -18.58
N ALA A 113 -5.59 8.58 -18.66
CA ALA A 113 -5.23 7.85 -19.87
C ALA A 113 -6.31 6.83 -20.24
N PHE A 114 -6.82 6.09 -19.25
CA PHE A 114 -7.93 5.14 -19.48
C PHE A 114 -9.20 5.85 -19.98
N CYS A 115 -9.61 6.96 -19.36
CA CYS A 115 -10.74 7.75 -19.85
C CYS A 115 -10.53 8.26 -21.27
N ARG A 116 -9.31 8.69 -21.63
CA ARG A 116 -9.00 9.14 -22.99
C ARG A 116 -9.18 8.02 -24.03
N VAL A 117 -8.78 6.79 -23.69
CA VAL A 117 -9.02 5.62 -24.54
C VAL A 117 -10.51 5.32 -24.65
N LEU A 118 -11.23 5.29 -23.52
CA LEU A 118 -12.68 5.08 -23.52
C LEU A 118 -13.42 6.14 -24.33
N ARG A 119 -13.01 7.41 -24.28
CA ARG A 119 -13.66 8.48 -25.06
C ARG A 119 -13.67 8.21 -26.56
N ASN A 120 -12.64 7.55 -27.09
CA ASN A 120 -12.52 7.29 -28.52
C ASN A 120 -13.40 6.11 -28.96
N ASP A 121 -13.33 5.00 -28.22
CA ASP A 121 -13.91 3.72 -28.66
C ASP A 121 -15.17 3.31 -27.88
N TYR A 122 -15.35 3.86 -26.68
CA TYR A 122 -16.40 3.54 -25.71
C TYR A 122 -16.95 4.79 -25.03
N PRO A 123 -17.41 5.82 -25.78
CA PRO A 123 -17.79 7.11 -25.20
C PRO A 123 -18.90 6.98 -24.14
N TRP A 124 -19.79 5.99 -24.27
CA TRP A 124 -20.81 5.70 -23.25
C TRP A 124 -20.23 5.18 -21.94
N LEU A 125 -19.15 4.38 -21.98
CA LEU A 125 -18.46 3.91 -20.78
C LEU A 125 -17.70 5.06 -20.12
N GLU A 126 -17.06 5.93 -20.91
CA GLU A 126 -16.40 7.12 -20.35
C GLU A 126 -17.41 8.04 -19.67
N GLN A 127 -18.53 8.34 -20.34
CA GLN A 127 -19.58 9.18 -19.77
C GLN A 127 -20.12 8.59 -18.47
N HIS A 128 -20.48 7.29 -18.45
CA HIS A 128 -20.98 6.64 -17.26
C HIS A 128 -19.94 6.62 -16.12
N LEU A 129 -18.68 6.37 -16.45
CA LEU A 129 -17.56 6.39 -15.50
C LEU A 129 -17.37 7.79 -14.87
N LEU A 130 -17.49 8.85 -15.67
CA LEU A 130 -17.37 10.23 -15.19
C LEU A 130 -18.59 10.70 -14.39
N GLU A 131 -19.80 10.28 -14.78
CA GLU A 131 -21.03 10.54 -14.02
C GLU A 131 -20.97 9.89 -12.63
N GLU A 132 -20.58 8.61 -12.55
CA GLU A 132 -20.37 7.94 -11.27
C GLU A 132 -19.26 8.60 -10.44
N LEU A 133 -18.19 9.08 -11.07
CA LEU A 133 -17.14 9.83 -10.38
C LEU A 133 -17.62 11.16 -9.81
N GLN A 134 -18.51 11.87 -10.52
CA GLN A 134 -19.13 13.10 -10.02
C GLN A 134 -20.06 12.83 -8.83
N ASN A 135 -20.81 11.72 -8.88
CA ASN A 135 -21.70 11.29 -7.81
C ASN A 135 -20.95 10.68 -6.61
N GLU A 136 -19.72 10.20 -6.82
CA GLU A 136 -18.91 9.61 -5.77
C GLU A 136 -18.48 10.69 -4.76
N PRO A 137 -18.69 10.51 -3.45
CA PRO A 137 -18.33 11.52 -2.45
C PRO A 137 -16.83 11.86 -2.50
N VAL A 138 -16.53 13.16 -2.34
CA VAL A 138 -15.16 13.71 -2.42
C VAL A 138 -14.23 13.06 -1.38
N GLU A 139 -14.78 12.76 -0.21
CA GLU A 139 -14.09 12.06 0.87
C GLU A 139 -14.77 10.71 1.10
N GLU A 140 -13.98 9.68 1.44
CA GLU A 140 -14.60 8.47 2.00
C GLU A 140 -15.29 8.85 3.29
N PRO A 141 -16.58 8.50 3.49
CA PRO A 141 -17.19 8.65 4.79
C PRO A 141 -16.29 7.95 5.79
N ASP A 142 -15.89 8.67 6.85
CA ASP A 142 -14.98 8.14 7.84
C ASP A 142 -15.63 6.85 8.40
N PRO A 143 -15.06 5.65 8.19
CA PRO A 143 -15.56 4.42 8.77
C PRO A 143 -15.46 4.43 10.30
N LEU A 144 -14.75 5.41 10.88
CA LEU A 144 -14.77 5.70 12.31
C LEU A 144 -15.94 6.61 12.70
N ALA A 145 -16.65 7.22 11.75
CA ALA A 145 -17.84 8.01 12.03
C ALA A 145 -18.91 7.13 12.65
N GLY A 146 -19.38 7.53 13.84
CA GLY A 146 -20.35 6.76 14.62
C GLY A 146 -19.72 5.70 15.54
N ILE A 147 -18.41 5.48 15.50
CA ILE A 147 -17.70 4.70 16.52
C ILE A 147 -17.50 5.60 17.75
N PRO A 148 -17.81 5.11 18.97
CA PRO A 148 -17.62 5.89 20.20
C PRO A 148 -16.16 6.34 20.36
N GLU A 149 -15.94 7.59 20.78
CA GLU A 149 -14.61 8.17 20.96
C GLU A 149 -13.78 7.38 21.98
N GLU A 150 -14.43 6.77 22.97
CA GLU A 150 -13.80 5.91 23.97
C GLU A 150 -13.12 4.69 23.34
N VAL A 151 -13.73 4.11 22.29
CA VAL A 151 -13.14 2.98 21.55
C VAL A 151 -11.99 3.46 20.69
N LEU A 152 -12.12 4.61 20.04
CA LEU A 152 -11.12 5.18 19.14
C LEU A 152 -9.84 5.61 19.88
N THR A 153 -10.00 6.17 21.07
CA THR A 153 -8.89 6.66 21.91
C THR A 153 -8.29 5.56 22.80
N ALA A 154 -8.95 4.41 22.91
CA ALA A 154 -8.44 3.27 23.66
C ALA A 154 -7.12 2.75 23.08
N VAL A 155 -6.23 2.28 23.96
CA VAL A 155 -5.03 1.55 23.58
C VAL A 155 -5.40 0.07 23.34
N PRO A 156 -5.12 -0.52 22.18
CA PRO A 156 -5.50 -1.90 21.89
C PRO A 156 -4.78 -2.90 22.79
N SER A 157 -5.51 -3.89 23.28
CA SER A 157 -4.96 -4.95 24.12
C SER A 157 -4.01 -5.87 23.34
N GLU A 158 -3.07 -6.55 24.01
CA GLU A 158 -2.16 -7.48 23.32
C GLU A 158 -2.92 -8.62 22.63
N ARG A 159 -4.05 -9.03 23.21
CA ARG A 159 -4.94 -10.05 22.62
C ARG A 159 -5.55 -9.55 21.31
N CYS A 160 -6.02 -8.31 21.27
CA CYS A 160 -6.54 -7.68 20.06
C CYS A 160 -5.45 -7.61 18.97
N LEU A 161 -4.23 -7.18 19.33
CA LEU A 161 -3.10 -7.15 18.41
C LEU A 161 -2.70 -8.55 17.90
N ALA A 162 -2.75 -9.56 18.77
CA ALA A 162 -2.48 -10.94 18.40
C ALA A 162 -3.55 -11.51 17.44
N HIS A 163 -4.80 -11.12 17.63
CA HIS A 163 -5.87 -11.48 16.71
C HIS A 163 -5.71 -10.76 15.37
N LEU A 164 -5.44 -9.45 15.39
CA LEU A 164 -5.19 -8.62 14.21
C LEU A 164 -4.07 -9.17 13.32
N SER A 165 -2.99 -9.70 13.92
CA SER A 165 -1.89 -10.30 13.16
C SER A 165 -2.34 -11.38 12.17
N GLY A 166 -3.45 -12.07 12.44
CA GLY A 166 -4.01 -13.07 11.52
C GLY A 166 -4.49 -12.50 10.18
N PHE A 167 -4.69 -11.19 10.10
CA PHE A 167 -5.28 -10.50 8.94
C PHE A 167 -4.31 -9.59 8.19
N LEU A 168 -3.08 -9.38 8.68
CA LEU A 168 -2.15 -8.38 8.12
C LEU A 168 -1.44 -8.81 6.82
N GLY A 169 -1.43 -10.11 6.51
CA GLY A 169 -0.81 -10.61 5.27
C GLY A 169 0.66 -10.17 5.10
N PRO A 170 1.17 -10.09 3.86
CA PRO A 170 2.54 -9.62 3.57
C PRO A 170 2.72 -8.10 3.77
N GLU A 171 1.63 -7.33 3.78
CA GLU A 171 1.64 -5.85 3.86
C GLU A 171 1.95 -5.30 5.26
N TRP A 172 2.22 -6.17 6.23
CA TRP A 172 2.52 -5.77 7.60
C TRP A 172 3.78 -4.91 7.75
N GLU A 173 4.73 -5.01 6.81
CA GLU A 173 5.91 -4.15 6.80
C GLU A 173 5.55 -2.71 6.44
N SER A 174 4.71 -2.55 5.42
CA SER A 174 4.10 -1.27 5.06
C SER A 174 3.33 -0.71 6.27
N LEU A 175 2.55 -1.54 6.97
CA LEU A 175 1.85 -1.12 8.19
C LEU A 175 2.81 -0.55 9.23
N ALA A 176 3.92 -1.24 9.51
CA ALA A 176 4.89 -0.83 10.51
C ALA A 176 5.47 0.55 10.18
N LEU A 177 5.75 0.82 8.90
CA LEU A 177 6.20 2.14 8.43
C LEU A 177 5.13 3.21 8.61
N TYR A 178 3.86 2.93 8.27
CA TYR A 178 2.74 3.85 8.50
C TYR A 178 2.50 4.14 9.99
N LEU A 179 2.84 3.19 10.87
CA LEU A 179 2.79 3.34 12.32
C LEU A 179 4.02 4.09 12.89
N GLY A 180 4.94 4.55 12.04
CA GLY A 180 6.14 5.29 12.42
C GLY A 180 7.29 4.42 12.94
N MET A 181 7.29 3.11 12.65
CA MET A 181 8.41 2.24 12.98
C MET A 181 9.53 2.37 11.94
N SER A 182 10.78 2.26 12.39
CA SER A 182 11.94 2.32 11.49
C SER A 182 12.19 0.97 10.80
N GLN A 183 12.91 1.00 9.68
CA GLN A 183 13.34 -0.24 9.00
C GLN A 183 14.19 -1.14 9.92
N THR A 184 14.98 -0.54 10.81
CA THR A 184 15.76 -1.26 11.83
C THR A 184 14.85 -2.05 12.77
N ASP A 185 13.73 -1.47 13.19
CA ASP A 185 12.76 -2.15 14.07
C ASP A 185 12.11 -3.35 13.38
N ILE A 186 11.76 -3.19 12.11
CA ILE A 186 11.20 -4.26 11.28
C ILE A 186 12.22 -5.40 11.14
N SER A 187 13.47 -5.06 10.83
CA SER A 187 14.56 -6.04 10.74
C SER A 187 14.81 -6.77 12.06
N CYS A 188 14.74 -6.07 13.21
CA CYS A 188 14.83 -6.71 14.52
C CYS A 188 13.68 -7.70 14.73
N CYS A 189 12.44 -7.31 14.45
CA CYS A 189 11.29 -8.22 14.57
C CYS A 189 11.43 -9.48 13.71
N LYS A 190 11.99 -9.35 12.49
CA LYS A 190 12.31 -10.49 11.62
C LYS A 190 13.40 -11.38 12.20
N TYR A 191 14.47 -10.78 12.71
CA TYR A 191 15.60 -11.49 13.29
C TYR A 191 15.20 -12.27 14.56
N ASP A 192 14.37 -11.67 15.42
CA ASP A 192 13.90 -12.29 16.66
C ASP A 192 12.96 -13.48 16.39
N HIS A 193 12.29 -13.50 15.24
CA HIS A 193 11.29 -14.52 14.87
C HIS A 193 11.45 -15.00 13.40
N PRO A 194 12.56 -15.65 13.04
CA PRO A 194 12.91 -15.91 11.63
C PRO A 194 11.94 -16.86 10.92
N CYS A 195 11.29 -17.76 11.65
CA CYS A 195 10.43 -18.81 11.08
C CYS A 195 8.92 -18.53 11.20
N SER A 196 8.52 -17.38 11.76
CA SER A 196 7.09 -17.10 12.00
C SER A 196 6.74 -15.66 11.69
N THR A 197 6.22 -15.43 10.48
CA THR A 197 5.69 -14.13 10.05
C THR A 197 4.62 -13.61 11.00
N ARG A 198 3.79 -14.50 11.54
CA ARG A 198 2.78 -14.12 12.55
C ARG A 198 3.41 -13.56 13.81
N ASN A 199 4.48 -14.18 14.33
CA ASN A 199 5.17 -13.65 15.51
C ASN A 199 5.92 -12.34 15.20
N GLN A 200 6.46 -12.18 13.99
CA GLN A 200 7.03 -10.92 13.52
C GLN A 200 5.98 -9.80 13.57
N GLN A 201 4.78 -10.05 13.05
CA GLN A 201 3.64 -9.12 13.05
C GLN A 201 3.16 -8.78 14.46
N ILE A 202 2.99 -9.78 15.34
CA ILE A 202 2.59 -9.55 16.73
C ILE A 202 3.62 -8.69 17.45
N MET A 203 4.91 -9.03 17.32
CA MET A 203 5.96 -8.28 17.98
C MET A 203 6.10 -6.87 17.45
N MET A 204 5.90 -6.66 16.15
CA MET A 204 5.84 -5.34 15.54
C MET A 204 4.72 -4.50 16.19
N LEU A 205 3.50 -5.02 16.26
CA LEU A 205 2.35 -4.32 16.85
C LEU A 205 2.55 -4.04 18.35
N VAL A 206 3.08 -5.01 19.10
CA VAL A 206 3.37 -4.84 20.53
C VAL A 206 4.47 -3.80 20.74
N ARG A 207 5.50 -3.76 19.88
CA ARG A 207 6.58 -2.77 19.94
C ARG A 207 6.07 -1.36 19.63
N TRP A 208 5.22 -1.22 18.61
CA TRP A 208 4.50 0.04 18.33
C TRP A 208 3.71 0.51 19.56
N ARG A 209 2.88 -0.37 20.13
CA ARG A 209 2.06 -0.04 21.30
C ARG A 209 2.90 0.40 22.50
N ARG A 210 4.00 -0.32 22.78
CA ARG A 210 4.90 0.01 23.90
C ARG A 210 5.58 1.35 23.72
N ARG A 211 5.94 1.73 22.49
CA ARG A 211 6.56 3.02 22.20
C ARG A 211 5.58 4.18 22.21
N GLY A 212 4.39 3.99 21.64
CA GLY A 212 3.35 5.02 21.59
C GLY A 212 2.60 5.20 22.90
N GLY A 213 2.61 4.20 23.79
CA GLY A 213 1.94 4.28 25.10
C GLY A 213 0.45 4.62 24.95
N HIS A 214 0.02 5.74 25.54
CA HIS A 214 -1.36 6.25 25.45
C HIS A 214 -1.71 6.85 24.08
N GLN A 215 -0.71 7.17 23.24
CA GLN A 215 -0.92 7.66 21.87
C GLN A 215 -1.05 6.52 20.85
N ALA A 216 -0.75 5.28 21.24
CA ALA A 216 -0.95 4.10 20.41
C ALA A 216 -2.42 3.68 20.43
N THR A 217 -3.30 4.52 19.89
CA THR A 217 -4.75 4.34 19.97
C THR A 217 -5.29 3.47 18.82
N VAL A 218 -6.47 2.90 19.02
CA VAL A 218 -7.21 2.17 17.97
C VAL A 218 -7.38 3.05 16.73
N GLN A 219 -7.65 4.34 16.89
CA GLN A 219 -7.80 5.29 15.79
C GLN A 219 -6.54 5.39 14.91
N VAL A 220 -5.36 5.49 15.52
CA VAL A 220 -4.08 5.54 14.78
C VAL A 220 -3.89 4.25 13.98
N LEU A 221 -4.18 3.11 14.61
CA LEU A 221 -4.04 1.81 13.97
C LEU A 221 -5.04 1.61 12.82
N CYS A 222 -6.30 2.02 12.99
CA CYS A 222 -7.31 1.98 11.93
C CYS A 222 -6.93 2.87 10.74
N ARG A 223 -6.40 4.07 10.99
CA ARG A 223 -5.91 4.95 9.91
C ARG A 223 -4.73 4.33 9.16
N ALA A 224 -3.77 3.76 9.88
CA ALA A 224 -2.62 3.09 9.27
C ALA A 224 -3.03 1.87 8.43
N LEU A 225 -3.98 1.06 8.93
CA LEU A 225 -4.54 -0.07 8.19
C LEU A 225 -5.27 0.36 6.91
N ARG A 226 -5.96 1.51 6.93
CA ARG A 226 -6.56 2.07 5.71
C ARG A 226 -5.52 2.57 4.73
N GLY A 227 -4.42 3.16 5.22
CA GLY A 227 -3.31 3.62 4.39
C GLY A 227 -2.64 2.49 3.58
N ILE A 228 -2.70 1.26 4.08
CA ILE A 228 -2.21 0.06 3.37
C ILE A 228 -3.32 -0.75 2.70
N GLU A 229 -4.56 -0.25 2.67
CA GLU A 229 -5.72 -0.96 2.11
C GLU A 229 -5.93 -2.36 2.71
N ALA A 230 -5.74 -2.49 4.03
CA ALA A 230 -5.95 -3.74 4.73
C ALA A 230 -7.38 -4.28 4.56
N SER A 231 -7.54 -5.59 4.73
CA SER A 231 -8.84 -6.26 4.59
C SER A 231 -9.88 -5.70 5.56
N PHE A 232 -11.16 -5.78 5.16
CA PHE A 232 -12.27 -5.39 6.02
C PHE A 232 -12.27 -6.15 7.36
N ASP A 233 -11.87 -7.43 7.35
CA ASP A 233 -11.77 -8.25 8.55
C ASP A 233 -10.75 -7.72 9.57
N ALA A 234 -9.66 -7.11 9.09
CA ALA A 234 -8.66 -6.48 9.96
C ALA A 234 -9.24 -5.25 10.68
N LEU A 235 -10.07 -4.47 9.99
CA LEU A 235 -10.74 -3.30 10.57
C LEU A 235 -11.87 -3.72 11.53
N ASP A 236 -12.69 -4.70 11.15
CA ASP A 236 -13.78 -5.20 12.00
C ASP A 236 -13.24 -5.83 13.29
N CYS A 237 -12.13 -6.58 13.20
CA CYS A 237 -11.41 -7.13 14.36
C CYS A 237 -11.02 -6.07 15.40
N LEU A 238 -10.70 -4.86 14.97
CA LEU A 238 -10.29 -3.77 15.84
C LEU A 238 -11.48 -3.01 16.43
N LEU A 239 -12.51 -2.77 15.62
CA LEU A 239 -13.67 -1.97 16.01
C LEU A 239 -14.68 -2.75 16.85
N ARG A 240 -14.69 -4.07 16.72
CA ARG A 240 -15.51 -4.99 17.52
C ARG A 240 -14.59 -5.95 18.28
N PRO A 241 -13.86 -5.46 19.32
CA PRO A 241 -13.08 -6.36 20.14
C PRO A 241 -14.03 -7.42 20.72
N THR A 242 -13.78 -8.68 20.39
CA THR A 242 -14.57 -9.80 20.88
C THR A 242 -14.50 -9.80 22.41
N ASN A 243 -15.55 -9.29 23.05
CA ASN A 243 -15.79 -9.53 24.47
C ASN A 243 -16.14 -11.01 24.61
N ASN A 244 -15.18 -11.81 25.03
CA ASN A 244 -15.42 -13.11 25.62
C ASN A 244 -14.78 -13.15 27.01
#